data_AF-A0A382EZC0-F1
#
_entry.id   AF-A0A382EZC0-F1
#
_cell.length_a   1.000
_cell.length_b   1.000
_cell.length_c   1.000
_cell.angle_alpha   90.00
_cell.angle_beta   90.00
_cell.angle_gamma   90.00
#
_symmetry.space_group_name_H-M   'P 1'
#
loop_
_entity.id
_entity.type
_entity.pdbx_description
1 polymer ?
#
loop_
_entity_poly.entity_id
_entity_poly.type
_entity_poly.pdbx_seq_one_letter_code
_entity_poly.pdbx_strand_id
1 'polypeptide(L)'
;MSNRLEGRVAIVTGGAQGIGGATARRLAEDGASVLIVDLAEELAAENVRRIEAEGGIASLFVGDVTKSETAIGMVAAAGDRYGRLDILVQNAFPVGEGSFGGGVTDIDFESWRGALSVLLDAVFLGAKYAVPAMQASGPAPGF
;
A
#
# COMPACT_ATOMS: atom_id res chain seq x y z
N MET A 1 -8.17 -12.88 17.31
CA MET A 1 -8.50 -12.20 16.03
C MET A 1 -9.71 -11.31 16.27
N SER A 2 -9.67 -10.07 15.79
CA SER A 2 -10.73 -9.09 15.99
C SER A 2 -11.39 -8.81 14.65
N ASN A 3 -12.62 -9.24 14.38
CA ASN A 3 -13.24 -9.10 13.06
C ASN A 3 -13.75 -7.67 12.75
N ARG A 4 -13.05 -6.64 13.22
CA ARG A 4 -13.48 -5.24 13.13
C ARG A 4 -13.46 -4.69 11.71
N LEU A 5 -12.69 -5.30 10.82
CA LEU A 5 -12.54 -4.92 9.42
C LEU A 5 -13.04 -6.02 8.48
N GLU A 6 -13.84 -6.97 8.98
CA GLU A 6 -14.40 -8.05 8.18
C GLU A 6 -15.15 -7.49 6.96
N GLY A 7 -14.82 -8.03 5.78
CA GLY A 7 -15.38 -7.59 4.50
C GLY A 7 -14.86 -6.26 3.96
N ARG A 8 -13.90 -5.61 4.65
CA ARG A 8 -13.24 -4.39 4.13
C ARG A 8 -12.01 -4.72 3.31
N VAL A 9 -11.66 -3.83 2.39
CA VAL A 9 -10.50 -3.95 1.51
C VAL A 9 -9.50 -2.83 1.76
N ALA A 10 -8.23 -3.19 1.91
CA ALA A 10 -7.15 -2.26 2.13
C ALA A 10 -6.08 -2.35 1.03
N ILE A 11 -5.57 -1.21 0.59
CA ILE A 11 -4.30 -1.11 -0.15
C ILE A 11 -3.23 -0.61 0.82
N VAL A 12 -2.07 -1.27 0.86
CA VAL A 12 -0.90 -0.84 1.64
C VAL A 12 0.29 -0.71 0.72
N THR A 13 0.75 0.52 0.47
CA THR A 13 1.98 0.77 -0.28
C THR A 13 3.22 0.68 0.61
N GLY A 14 4.32 0.14 0.11
CA GLY A 14 5.47 -0.21 0.95
C GLY A 14 5.13 -1.34 1.92
N GLY A 15 4.25 -2.25 1.49
CA GLY A 15 3.68 -3.31 2.33
C GLY A 15 4.54 -4.57 2.45
N ALA A 16 5.74 -4.61 1.86
CA ALA A 16 6.61 -5.77 1.99
C ALA A 16 7.17 -5.93 3.41
N GLN A 17 7.64 -4.84 4.02
CA GLN A 17 8.40 -4.87 5.28
C GLN A 17 8.12 -3.66 6.17
N GLY A 18 8.80 -3.61 7.32
CA GLY A 18 8.76 -2.47 8.24
C GLY A 18 7.35 -2.14 8.70
N ILE A 19 7.06 -0.84 8.78
CA ILE A 19 5.76 -0.31 9.23
C ILE A 19 4.64 -0.73 8.28
N GLY A 20 4.84 -0.62 6.97
CA GLY A 20 3.83 -1.00 5.97
C GLY A 20 3.51 -2.48 6.03
N GLY A 21 4.53 -3.35 6.08
CA GLY A 21 4.34 -4.79 6.20
C GLY A 21 3.65 -5.21 7.50
N ALA A 22 4.01 -4.58 8.63
CA ALA A 22 3.31 -4.81 9.91
C ALA A 22 1.86 -4.30 9.87
N THR A 23 1.61 -3.18 9.19
CA THR A 23 0.25 -2.63 9.00
C THR A 23 -0.59 -3.58 8.15
N ALA A 24 -0.04 -4.12 7.06
CA ALA A 24 -0.72 -5.10 6.22
C ALA A 24 -1.13 -6.34 7.01
N ARG A 25 -0.22 -6.92 7.80
CA ARG A 25 -0.53 -8.06 8.68
C ARG A 25 -1.61 -7.72 9.69
N ARG A 26 -1.50 -6.58 10.37
CA ARG A 26 -2.49 -6.17 11.37
C ARG A 26 -3.88 -5.96 10.77
N LEU A 27 -3.98 -5.35 9.58
CA LEU A 27 -5.26 -5.15 8.90
C LEU A 27 -5.90 -6.51 8.54
N ALA A 28 -5.10 -7.48 8.09
CA ALA A 28 -5.56 -8.82 7.77
C ALA A 28 -5.96 -9.62 9.02
N GLU A 29 -5.19 -9.52 10.12
CA GLU A 29 -5.56 -10.08 11.44
C GLU A 29 -6.91 -9.54 11.94
N ASP A 30 -7.24 -8.30 11.57
CA ASP A 30 -8.50 -7.64 11.90
C ASP A 30 -9.64 -7.93 10.88
N GLY A 31 -9.39 -8.80 9.88
CA GLY A 31 -10.38 -9.33 8.93
C GLY A 31 -10.45 -8.63 7.56
N ALA A 32 -9.56 -7.68 7.27
CA ALA A 32 -9.53 -7.02 5.97
C ALA A 32 -8.87 -7.91 4.90
N SER A 33 -9.33 -7.79 3.64
CA SER A 33 -8.58 -8.27 2.48
C SER A 33 -7.55 -7.21 2.07
N VAL A 34 -6.27 -7.59 1.99
CA VAL A 34 -5.18 -6.62 1.79
C VAL A 34 -4.53 -6.77 0.42
N LEU A 35 -4.37 -5.68 -0.31
CA LEU A 35 -3.48 -5.59 -1.47
C LEU A 35 -2.17 -4.94 -1.03
N ILE A 36 -1.09 -5.72 -1.03
CA ILE A 36 0.26 -5.22 -0.79
C ILE A 36 0.82 -4.67 -2.10
N VAL A 37 1.20 -3.39 -2.09
CA VAL A 37 1.83 -2.71 -3.23
C VAL A 37 3.28 -2.41 -2.88
N ASP A 38 4.23 -2.98 -3.64
CA ASP A 38 5.65 -2.80 -3.35
C ASP A 38 6.51 -2.99 -4.62
N LEU A 39 7.75 -2.50 -4.57
CA LEU A 39 8.78 -2.75 -5.58
C LEU A 39 9.50 -4.09 -5.34
N ALA A 40 9.66 -4.47 -4.08
CA ALA A 40 10.40 -5.66 -3.69
C ALA A 40 9.52 -6.91 -3.77
N GLU A 41 9.33 -7.44 -4.98
CA GLU A 41 8.41 -8.56 -5.27
C GLU A 41 8.57 -9.75 -4.31
N GLU A 42 9.78 -10.28 -4.13
CA GLU A 42 9.98 -11.47 -3.29
C GLU A 42 9.64 -11.20 -1.81
N LEU A 43 10.05 -10.03 -1.29
CA LEU A 43 9.78 -9.65 0.09
C LEU A 43 8.29 -9.40 0.32
N ALA A 44 7.61 -8.83 -0.66
CA ALA A 44 6.18 -8.61 -0.62
C ALA A 44 5.41 -9.93 -0.71
N ALA A 45 5.84 -10.85 -1.57
CA ALA A 45 5.30 -12.20 -1.67
C ALA A 45 5.50 -12.99 -0.37
N GLU A 46 6.64 -12.82 0.31
CA GLU A 46 6.86 -13.40 1.64
C GLU A 46 5.84 -12.87 2.66
N ASN A 47 5.57 -11.56 2.66
CA ASN A 47 4.59 -10.99 3.59
C ASN A 47 3.16 -11.45 3.27
N VAL A 48 2.80 -11.64 2.00
CA VAL A 48 1.53 -12.30 1.60
C VAL A 48 1.45 -13.70 2.19
N ARG A 49 2.46 -14.54 2.00
CA ARG A 49 2.50 -15.91 2.55
C ARG A 49 2.35 -15.93 4.07
N ARG A 50 2.93 -14.96 4.78
CA ARG A 50 2.78 -14.82 6.24
C ARG A 50 1.33 -14.52 6.63
N ILE A 51 0.67 -13.60 5.94
CA ILE A 51 -0.74 -13.28 6.17
C ILE A 51 -1.63 -14.50 5.93
N GLU A 52 -1.41 -15.21 4.82
CA GLU A 52 -2.18 -16.40 4.46
C GLU A 52 -1.98 -17.54 5.48
N ALA A 53 -0.75 -17.73 5.98
CA ALA A 53 -0.45 -18.73 7.00
C ALA A 53 -1.16 -18.47 8.34
N GLU A 54 -1.53 -17.22 8.63
CA GLU A 54 -2.31 -16.82 9.81
C GLU A 54 -3.82 -16.81 9.54
N GLY A 55 -4.25 -17.21 8.33
CA GLY A 55 -5.66 -17.29 7.93
C GLY A 55 -6.25 -15.99 7.39
N GLY A 56 -5.42 -14.96 7.17
CA GLY A 56 -5.83 -13.70 6.54
C GLY A 56 -5.87 -13.79 5.01
N ILE A 57 -6.39 -12.73 4.38
CA ILE A 57 -6.48 -12.61 2.91
C ILE A 57 -5.54 -11.49 2.46
N ALA A 58 -4.56 -11.83 1.62
CA ALA A 58 -3.69 -10.85 1.00
C ALA A 58 -3.35 -11.22 -0.45
N SER A 59 -2.99 -10.22 -1.24
CA SER A 59 -2.39 -10.43 -2.56
C SER A 59 -1.39 -9.33 -2.89
N LEU A 60 -0.52 -9.60 -3.87
CA LEU A 60 0.56 -8.72 -4.29
C LEU A 60 0.20 -7.93 -5.55
N PHE A 61 0.60 -6.66 -5.61
CA PHE A 61 0.73 -5.86 -6.82
C PHE A 61 2.14 -5.24 -6.85
N VAL A 62 2.95 -5.59 -7.84
CA VAL A 62 4.30 -5.02 -7.98
C VAL A 62 4.22 -3.70 -8.73
N GLY A 63 4.77 -2.62 -8.16
CA GLY A 63 4.75 -1.32 -8.83
C GLY A 63 5.49 -0.20 -8.11
N ASP A 64 5.97 0.75 -8.89
CA ASP A 64 6.59 2.00 -8.43
C ASP A 64 5.51 3.05 -8.15
N VAL A 65 5.32 3.40 -6.89
CA VAL A 65 4.28 4.35 -6.46
C VAL A 65 4.47 5.76 -7.02
N THR A 66 5.66 6.10 -7.52
CA THR A 66 5.93 7.39 -8.19
C THR A 66 5.31 7.47 -9.58
N LYS A 67 4.80 6.35 -10.11
CA LYS A 67 4.19 6.24 -11.44
C LYS A 67 2.67 6.27 -11.35
N SER A 68 2.04 7.05 -12.21
CA SER A 68 0.57 7.12 -12.30
C SER A 68 -0.05 5.76 -12.62
N GLU A 69 0.64 4.95 -13.41
CA GLU A 69 0.20 3.64 -13.86
C GLU A 69 0.05 2.68 -12.66
N THR A 70 0.94 2.78 -11.68
CA THR A 70 0.86 2.02 -10.43
C THR A 70 -0.38 2.42 -9.63
N ALA A 71 -0.66 3.72 -9.51
CA ALA A 71 -1.83 4.18 -8.76
C ALA A 71 -3.15 3.75 -9.41
N ILE A 72 -3.24 3.80 -10.74
CA ILE A 72 -4.40 3.31 -11.49
C ILE A 72 -4.51 1.78 -11.34
N GLY A 73 -3.40 1.07 -11.55
CA GLY A 73 -3.35 -0.38 -11.54
C GLY A 73 -3.66 -0.99 -10.19
N MET A 74 -3.15 -0.44 -9.09
CA MET A 74 -3.42 -0.96 -7.75
C MET A 74 -4.89 -0.80 -7.34
N VAL A 75 -5.54 0.31 -7.74
CA VAL A 75 -6.96 0.54 -7.47
C VAL A 75 -7.82 -0.42 -8.30
N ALA A 76 -7.50 -0.60 -9.58
CA ALA A 76 -8.16 -1.57 -10.45
C ALA A 76 -8.01 -2.99 -9.89
N ALA A 77 -6.80 -3.39 -9.50
CA ALA A 77 -6.54 -4.71 -8.93
C ALA A 77 -7.31 -4.96 -7.63
N ALA A 78 -7.45 -3.95 -6.75
CA ALA A 78 -8.27 -4.09 -5.55
C ALA A 78 -9.76 -4.29 -5.89
N GLY A 79 -10.27 -3.52 -6.86
CA GLY A 79 -11.63 -3.67 -7.38
C GLY A 79 -11.88 -5.04 -8.02
N ASP A 80 -10.98 -5.50 -8.88
CA ASP A 80 -11.13 -6.77 -9.59
C ASP A 80 -11.04 -7.98 -8.66
N ARG A 81 -10.15 -7.93 -7.66
CA ARG A 81 -9.92 -9.07 -6.75
C ARG A 81 -10.92 -9.13 -5.61
N TYR A 82 -11.34 -7.99 -5.10
CA TYR A 82 -12.10 -7.90 -3.86
C TYR A 82 -13.42 -7.14 -3.97
N GLY A 83 -13.69 -6.49 -5.12
CA GLY A 83 -14.96 -5.83 -5.42
C GLY A 83 -15.16 -4.45 -4.80
N ARG A 84 -14.22 -3.96 -3.98
CA ARG A 84 -14.32 -2.67 -3.27
C ARG A 84 -12.95 -2.15 -2.82
N LEU A 85 -12.93 -0.93 -2.29
CA LEU A 85 -11.79 -0.33 -1.60
C LEU A 85 -12.26 0.53 -0.43
N ASP A 86 -11.74 0.29 0.78
CA ASP A 86 -12.16 0.99 2.00
C ASP A 86 -11.03 1.75 2.70
N ILE A 87 -9.81 1.23 2.57
CA ILE A 87 -8.64 1.71 3.31
C ILE A 87 -7.49 1.90 2.34
N LEU A 88 -6.85 3.07 2.41
CA LEU A 88 -5.61 3.35 1.72
C LEU A 88 -4.54 3.72 2.73
N VAL A 89 -3.49 2.90 2.83
CA VAL A 89 -2.29 3.19 3.63
C VAL A 89 -1.15 3.50 2.69
N GLN A 90 -0.76 4.77 2.64
CA GLN A 90 0.35 5.24 1.81
C GLN A 90 1.61 5.34 2.65
N ASN A 91 2.40 4.27 2.67
CA ASN A 91 3.59 4.15 3.53
C ASN A 91 4.90 3.98 2.76
N ALA A 92 4.86 3.69 1.45
CA ALA A 92 6.05 3.44 0.64
C ALA A 92 7.15 4.48 0.84
N PHE A 93 8.34 4.02 1.23
CA PHE A 93 9.55 4.82 1.32
C PHE A 93 10.78 3.91 1.26
N PRO A 94 11.82 4.24 0.48
CA PRO A 94 13.04 3.45 0.41
C PRO A 94 13.88 3.60 1.69
N VAL A 95 14.30 2.47 2.26
CA VAL A 95 15.21 2.41 3.43
C VAL A 95 16.47 1.62 3.04
N GLY A 96 17.64 2.16 3.36
CA GLY A 96 18.92 1.54 3.01
C GLY A 96 19.45 2.02 1.65
N GLU A 97 19.84 1.09 0.79
CA GLU A 97 20.33 1.41 -0.55
C GLU A 97 19.19 2.05 -1.38
N GLY A 98 19.44 3.25 -1.91
CA GLY A 98 18.40 4.07 -2.56
C GLY A 98 17.60 4.98 -1.62
N SER A 99 17.98 5.09 -0.34
CA SER A 99 17.40 6.10 0.56
C SER A 99 17.89 7.50 0.20
N PHE A 100 16.97 8.47 0.24
CA PHE A 100 17.27 9.89 0.02
C PHE A 100 17.83 10.51 1.32
N GLY A 101 19.08 10.19 1.62
CA GLY A 101 19.75 10.58 2.86
C GLY A 101 20.70 11.77 2.69
N GLY A 102 20.98 12.47 3.80
CA GLY A 102 21.95 13.55 3.87
C GLY A 102 21.50 14.67 4.81
N GLY A 103 22.45 15.50 5.27
CA GLY A 103 22.11 16.78 5.87
C GLY A 103 21.45 17.70 4.83
N VAL A 104 20.74 18.75 5.28
CA VAL A 104 20.11 19.73 4.38
C VAL A 104 21.11 20.41 3.43
N THR A 105 22.39 20.45 3.80
CA THR A 105 23.49 21.00 3.00
C THR A 105 24.15 19.99 2.07
N ASP A 106 23.88 18.69 2.27
CA ASP A 106 24.60 17.59 1.64
C ASP A 106 23.74 16.82 0.63
N ILE A 107 22.41 16.91 0.77
CA ILE A 107 21.48 16.31 -0.18
C ILE A 107 21.57 17.04 -1.53
N ASP A 108 21.79 16.28 -2.60
CA ASP A 108 21.72 16.83 -3.94
C ASP A 108 20.26 17.03 -4.38
N PHE A 109 20.08 17.86 -5.41
CA PHE A 109 18.75 18.19 -5.88
C PHE A 109 18.01 16.98 -6.44
N GLU A 110 18.71 16.03 -7.05
CA GLU A 110 18.11 14.82 -7.62
C GLU A 110 17.51 13.92 -6.52
N SER A 111 18.26 13.67 -5.46
CA SER A 111 17.81 12.90 -4.29
C SER A 111 16.65 13.58 -3.58
N TRP A 112 16.71 14.91 -3.41
CA TRP A 112 15.58 15.68 -2.89
C TRP A 112 14.32 15.54 -3.75
N ARG A 113 14.46 15.64 -5.07
CA ARG A 113 13.34 15.45 -6.01
C ARG A 113 12.80 14.03 -5.96
N GLY A 114 13.66 13.02 -5.86
CA GLY A 114 13.27 11.62 -5.68
C GLY A 114 12.47 11.41 -4.40
N ALA A 115 12.91 12.01 -3.28
CA ALA A 115 12.17 11.98 -2.03
C ALA A 115 10.78 12.59 -2.15
N LEU A 116 10.65 13.75 -2.81
CA LEU A 116 9.36 14.38 -3.05
C LEU A 116 8.46 13.54 -3.97
N SER A 117 9.02 12.86 -4.98
CA SER A 117 8.22 11.99 -5.84
C SER A 117 7.61 10.82 -5.07
N VAL A 118 8.30 10.28 -4.06
CA VAL A 118 7.77 9.21 -3.20
C VAL A 118 6.87 9.74 -2.09
N LEU A 119 7.27 10.82 -1.40
CA LEU A 119 6.57 11.31 -0.20
C LEU A 119 5.42 12.28 -0.49
N LEU A 120 5.37 12.87 -1.68
CA LEU A 120 4.36 13.85 -2.06
C LEU A 120 3.61 13.45 -3.32
N ASP A 121 4.31 13.24 -4.44
CA ASP A 121 3.64 12.97 -5.72
C ASP A 121 2.88 11.63 -5.67
N ALA A 122 3.50 10.58 -5.14
CA ALA A 122 2.85 9.28 -4.94
C ALA A 122 1.65 9.36 -3.97
N VAL A 123 1.72 10.21 -2.94
CA VAL A 123 0.61 10.46 -2.00
C VAL A 123 -0.57 11.09 -2.72
N PHE A 124 -0.30 12.11 -3.53
CA PHE A 124 -1.31 12.72 -4.39
C PHE A 124 -1.92 11.73 -5.39
N LEU A 125 -1.09 10.95 -6.10
CA LEU A 125 -1.54 9.97 -7.09
C LEU A 125 -2.42 8.89 -6.45
N GLY A 126 -1.97 8.31 -5.32
CA GLY A 126 -2.74 7.31 -4.60
C GLY A 126 -4.13 7.81 -4.21
N ALA A 127 -4.21 8.98 -3.55
CA ALA A 127 -5.48 9.58 -3.18
C ALA A 127 -6.36 9.91 -4.40
N LYS A 128 -5.78 10.47 -5.47
CA LYS A 128 -6.50 10.87 -6.69
C LYS A 128 -7.30 9.72 -7.30
N TYR A 129 -6.75 8.50 -7.31
CA TYR A 129 -7.42 7.34 -7.90
C TYR A 129 -8.19 6.50 -6.88
N ALA A 130 -7.71 6.39 -5.65
CA ALA A 130 -8.36 5.59 -4.62
C ALA A 130 -9.64 6.23 -4.08
N VAL A 131 -9.68 7.56 -3.87
CA VAL A 131 -10.85 8.23 -3.27
C VAL A 131 -12.14 8.01 -4.07
N PRO A 132 -12.16 8.14 -5.41
CA PRO A 132 -13.35 7.80 -6.19
C PRO A 132 -13.80 6.34 -6.03
N ALA A 133 -12.86 5.38 -5.98
CA ALA A 133 -13.18 3.97 -5.75
C ALA A 133 -13.72 3.70 -4.34
N MET A 134 -13.20 4.41 -3.34
CA MET A 134 -13.70 4.37 -1.96
C MET A 134 -15.11 4.95 -1.86
N GLN A 135 -15.38 6.07 -2.54
CA GLN A 135 -16.72 6.66 -2.62
C GLN A 135 -17.72 5.71 -3.28
N ALA A 136 -17.31 5.03 -4.37
CA ALA A 136 -18.13 4.04 -5.05
C ALA A 136 -18.43 2.80 -4.18
N SER A 137 -17.50 2.44 -3.30
CA SER A 137 -17.67 1.32 -2.34
C SER A 137 -18.68 1.64 -1.24
N GLY A 138 -18.98 2.92 -1.02
CA GLY A 138 -19.96 3.37 -0.04
C GLY A 138 -19.52 3.14 1.41
N PRO A 139 -20.46 3.14 2.37
CA PRO A 139 -20.14 2.84 3.76
C PRO A 139 -19.58 1.42 3.91
N ALA A 140 -18.90 1.20 5.03
CA ALA A 140 -18.38 -0.10 5.36
C ALA A 140 -19.51 -1.14 5.50
N PRO A 141 -19.26 -2.41 5.16
CA PRO A 141 -20.24 -3.47 5.39
C PRO A 141 -20.65 -3.51 6.86
N GLY A 142 -21.96 -3.51 7.13
CA GLY A 142 -22.49 -3.60 8.50
C GLY A 142 -22.46 -2.31 9.31
N PHE A 143 -22.29 -1.14 8.68
CA PHE A 143 -22.38 0.19 9.32
C PHE A 143 -23.44 1.08 8.67
#